data_AF-A0A7W4YUN0-F1
#
_entry.id   AF-A0A7W4YUN0-F1
#
_cell.length_a   1.000
_cell.length_b   1.000
_cell.length_c   1.000
_cell.angle_alpha   90.00
_cell.angle_beta   90.00
_cell.angle_gamma   90.00
#
_symmetry.space_group_name_H-M   'P 1'
#
loop_
_entity.id
_entity.type
_entity.pdbx_description
1 polymer ?
#
loop_
_entity_poly.entity_id
_entity_poly.type
_entity_poly.pdbx_seq_one_letter_code
_entity_poly.pdbx_strand_id
1 'polypeptide(L)'
;MTTKYEKLDALVLDRISSGHTQFATIFAVDVKAECERIASEEGTRLSPYGVDPFRICDRRLQAMRRAGKIRFNGSGKDMGWEKIGGAA
;
A
#
# COMPACT_ATOMS: atom_id res chain seq x y z
N MET A 1 -10.93 3.34 15.68
CA MET A 1 -11.75 3.94 14.60
C MET A 1 -11.42 3.18 13.33
N THR A 2 -12.30 2.26 12.92
CA THR A 2 -12.10 1.36 11.78
C THR A 2 -12.18 2.15 10.49
N THR A 3 -11.07 2.25 9.75
CA THR A 3 -11.08 2.95 8.45
C THR A 3 -11.39 1.98 7.33
N LYS A 4 -11.99 2.46 6.23
CA LYS A 4 -12.21 1.64 5.01
C LYS A 4 -10.93 1.03 4.41
N TYR A 5 -9.76 1.49 4.88
CA TYR A 5 -8.45 1.02 4.44
C TYR A 5 -7.85 -0.06 5.34
N GLU A 6 -8.50 -0.48 6.44
CA GLU A 6 -7.92 -1.49 7.35
C GLU A 6 -7.60 -2.80 6.65
N LYS A 7 -8.51 -3.30 5.81
CA LYS A 7 -8.28 -4.52 5.03
C LYS A 7 -7.09 -4.34 4.07
N LEU A 8 -7.04 -3.22 3.35
CA LEU A 8 -5.94 -2.92 2.43
C LEU A 8 -4.60 -2.81 3.15
N ASP A 9 -4.55 -2.12 4.29
CA ASP A 9 -3.34 -1.99 5.10
C ASP A 9 -2.84 -3.36 5.58
N ALA A 10 -3.75 -4.25 6.01
CA ALA A 10 -3.39 -5.61 6.42
C ALA A 10 -2.78 -6.43 5.27
N LEU A 11 -3.39 -6.38 4.08
CA LEU A 11 -2.87 -7.05 2.88
C LEU A 11 -1.50 -6.51 2.45
N VAL A 12 -1.33 -5.19 2.45
CA VAL A 12 -0.05 -4.56 2.12
C VAL A 12 1.03 -4.96 3.13
N LEU A 13 0.71 -4.96 4.42
CA LEU A 13 1.64 -5.43 5.44
C LEU A 13 1.98 -6.89 5.25
N ASP A 14 1.02 -7.79 5.02
CA ASP A 14 1.31 -9.20 4.74
C ASP A 14 2.27 -9.37 3.56
N ARG A 15 2.05 -8.59 2.49
CA ARG A 15 2.85 -8.62 1.27
C ARG A 15 4.27 -8.09 1.43
N ILE A 16 4.46 -7.11 2.31
CA ILE A 16 5.78 -6.64 2.72
C ILE A 16 6.36 -7.68 3.70
N SER A 17 6.98 -8.72 3.15
CA SER A 17 7.68 -9.75 3.92
C SER A 17 8.98 -9.18 4.52
N SER A 18 9.75 -10.02 5.23
CA SER A 18 11.09 -9.65 5.72
C SER A 18 12.03 -9.37 4.53
N GLY A 19 12.15 -8.11 4.14
CA GLY A 19 13.03 -7.66 3.07
C GLY A 19 12.52 -6.42 2.33
N HIS A 20 13.21 -6.04 1.26
CA HIS A 20 12.89 -4.89 0.42
C HIS A 20 11.93 -5.30 -0.70
N THR A 21 10.65 -4.94 -0.54
CA THR A 21 9.58 -5.33 -1.47
C THR A 21 9.30 -4.21 -2.48
N GLN A 22 9.30 -4.54 -3.77
CA GLN A 22 8.99 -3.56 -4.82
C GLN A 22 7.49 -3.21 -4.85
N PHE A 23 7.16 -1.99 -5.26
CA PHE A 23 5.77 -1.56 -5.40
C PHE A 23 4.97 -2.51 -6.29
N ALA A 24 5.52 -2.95 -7.43
CA ALA A 24 4.82 -3.85 -8.36
C ALA A 24 4.48 -5.21 -7.72
N THR A 25 5.31 -5.69 -6.78
CA THR A 25 5.05 -6.93 -6.03
C THR A 25 3.96 -6.74 -4.98
N ILE A 26 3.90 -5.55 -4.38
CA ILE A 26 2.87 -5.15 -3.42
C ILE A 26 1.52 -4.98 -4.14
N PHE A 27 1.49 -4.22 -5.23
CA PHE A 27 0.30 -3.94 -6.03
C PHE A 27 -0.03 -5.10 -6.99
N ALA A 28 -0.31 -6.26 -6.41
CA ALA A 28 -0.68 -7.46 -7.15
C ALA A 28 -1.84 -8.19 -6.47
N VAL A 29 -2.51 -9.07 -7.22
CA VAL A 29 -3.52 -10.03 -6.74
C VAL A 29 -4.58 -9.37 -5.82
N ASP A 30 -4.49 -9.64 -4.53
CA ASP A 30 -5.43 -9.25 -3.47
C ASP A 30 -5.35 -7.78 -3.12
N VAL A 31 -4.15 -7.21 -3.02
CA VAL A 31 -3.93 -5.77 -2.80
C VAL A 31 -4.52 -4.97 -3.97
N LYS A 32 -4.30 -5.44 -5.21
CA LYS A 32 -4.84 -4.79 -6.41
C LYS A 32 -6.38 -4.87 -6.42
N ALA A 33 -6.96 -6.04 -6.19
CA ALA A 33 -8.40 -6.22 -6.15
C ALA A 33 -9.07 -5.36 -5.07
N GLU A 34 -8.43 -5.23 -3.89
CA GLU A 34 -8.94 -4.38 -2.83
C GLU A 34 -8.83 -2.88 -3.16
N CYS A 35 -7.77 -2.45 -3.85
CA CYS A 35 -7.67 -1.09 -4.38
C CYS A 35 -8.75 -0.79 -5.42
N GLU A 36 -9.04 -1.75 -6.32
CA GLU A 36 -10.11 -1.62 -7.33
C GLU A 36 -11.49 -1.50 -6.68
N ARG A 37 -11.77 -2.30 -5.64
CA ARG A 37 -13.00 -2.18 -4.85
C ARG A 37 -13.15 -0.78 -4.26
N ILE A 38 -12.10 -0.26 -3.60
CA ILE A 38 -12.14 1.08 -2.98
C ILE A 38 -12.24 2.17 -4.05
N ALA A 39 -11.57 2.03 -5.19
CA ALA A 39 -11.69 2.96 -6.32
C ALA A 39 -13.13 3.03 -6.85
N SER A 40 -13.78 1.88 -6.99
CA SER A 40 -15.19 1.80 -7.40
C SER A 40 -16.12 2.48 -6.40
N GLU A 41 -15.90 2.27 -5.10
CA GLU A 41 -16.68 2.92 -4.03
C GLU A 41 -16.45 4.44 -3.95
N GLU A 42 -15.24 4.91 -4.21
CA GLU A 42 -14.96 6.35 -4.31
C GLU A 42 -15.53 6.98 -5.59
N GLY A 43 -15.75 6.17 -6.62
CA GLY A 43 -16.32 6.57 -7.90
C GLY A 43 -15.56 7.74 -8.52
N THR A 44 -16.30 8.67 -9.12
CA THR A 44 -15.78 9.89 -9.74
C THR A 44 -15.71 11.08 -8.77
N ARG A 45 -15.91 10.85 -7.47
CA ARG A 45 -16.02 11.91 -6.46
C ARG A 45 -14.81 12.85 -6.44
N LEU A 46 -13.61 12.34 -6.73
CA LEU A 46 -12.36 13.11 -6.73
C LEU A 46 -11.87 13.46 -8.14
N SER A 47 -12.44 12.87 -9.18
CA SER A 47 -11.98 13.00 -10.57
C SER A 47 -13.06 12.47 -11.51
N PRO A 48 -13.33 13.14 -12.65
CA PRO A 48 -14.28 12.65 -13.65
C PRO A 48 -13.88 11.30 -14.25
N TYR A 49 -12.59 10.91 -14.14
CA TYR A 49 -12.06 9.63 -14.62
C TYR A 49 -12.07 8.53 -13.55
N GLY A 50 -12.60 8.82 -12.36
CA GLY A 50 -12.51 7.92 -11.21
C GLY A 50 -11.17 8.02 -10.48
N VAL A 51 -11.03 7.20 -9.45
CA VAL A 51 -9.79 7.09 -8.67
C VAL A 51 -8.98 5.91 -9.18
N ASP A 52 -7.74 6.15 -9.57
CA ASP A 52 -6.83 5.08 -9.99
C ASP A 52 -6.47 4.16 -8.80
N PRO A 53 -6.72 2.85 -8.88
CA PRO A 53 -6.33 1.88 -7.85
C PRO A 53 -4.84 1.97 -7.46
N PHE A 54 -3.95 2.27 -8.41
CA PHE A 54 -2.53 2.50 -8.14
C PHE A 54 -2.31 3.65 -7.14
N ARG A 55 -3.07 4.74 -7.31
CA ARG A 55 -3.01 5.91 -6.42
C ARG A 55 -3.55 5.61 -5.03
N ILE A 56 -4.50 4.70 -4.91
CA ILE A 56 -5.00 4.25 -3.60
C ILE A 56 -3.88 3.51 -2.86
N CYS A 57 -3.23 2.53 -3.52
CA CYS A 57 -2.11 1.80 -2.94
C CYS A 57 -0.96 2.74 -2.52
N ASP A 58 -0.52 3.64 -3.41
CA ASP A 58 0.56 4.60 -3.12
C ASP A 58 0.21 5.51 -1.92
N ARG A 59 -1.00 6.07 -1.87
CA ARG A 59 -1.46 6.89 -0.73
C ARG A 59 -1.43 6.10 0.57
N ARG A 60 -1.79 4.81 0.55
CA ARG A 60 -1.73 3.94 1.74
C ARG A 60 -0.30 3.66 2.18
N LEU A 61 0.61 3.37 1.24
CA LEU A 61 2.02 3.21 1.55
C LEU A 61 2.60 4.48 2.21
N GLN A 62 2.31 5.66 1.66
CA GLN A 62 2.76 6.92 2.26
C GLN A 62 2.12 7.17 3.64
N ALA A 63 0.85 6.83 3.84
CA ALA A 63 0.18 6.96 5.13
C ALA A 63 0.81 6.04 6.19
N MET A 64 1.06 4.77 5.85
CA MET A 64 1.71 3.82 6.75
C MET A 64 3.18 4.19 7.03
N ARG A 65 3.88 4.76 6.05
CA ARG A 65 5.23 5.31 6.24
C ARG A 65 5.23 6.46 7.24
N ARG A 66 4.31 7.42 7.09
CA ARG A 66 4.16 8.55 8.04
C ARG A 66 3.77 8.07 9.43
N ALA A 67 3.01 6.98 9.53
CA ALA A 67 2.66 6.33 10.80
C ALA A 67 3.79 5.46 11.39
N GLY A 68 4.96 5.37 10.73
CA GLY A 68 6.10 4.60 11.23
C GLY A 68 5.95 3.08 11.16
N LYS A 69 5.01 2.55 10.37
CA LYS A 69 4.80 1.10 10.21
C LYS A 69 5.74 0.47 9.17
N ILE A 70 6.10 1.25 8.15
CA ILE A 70 6.95 0.81 7.03
C ILE A 70 7.91 1.93 6.64
N ARG A 71 9.02 1.59 5.98
CA ARG A 71 9.90 2.56 5.32
C ARG A 71 10.15 2.14 3.88
N PHE A 72 10.54 3.11 3.06
CA PHE A 72 11.04 2.88 1.71
C PHE A 72 12.54 3.18 1.70
N ASN A 73 13.33 2.21 1.27
CA ASN A 73 14.72 2.42 0.92
C ASN A 73 14.80 2.71 -0.59
N GLY A 74 15.45 3.80 -0.97
CA GLY A 74 15.42 4.35 -2.32
C GLY A 74 16.65 4.06 -3.18
N SER A 75 17.62 3.27 -2.70
CA SER A 75 18.88 3.10 -3.42
C SER A 75 19.47 1.68 -3.30
N GLY A 76 20.20 1.30 -4.35
CA GLY A 76 21.00 0.08 -4.39
C GLY A 76 20.19 -1.22 -4.46
N LYS A 77 20.86 -2.31 -4.09
CA LYS A 77 20.30 -3.67 -4.03
C LYS A 77 19.16 -3.84 -3.02
N ASP A 78 19.06 -2.89 -2.09
CA ASP A 78 18.12 -2.86 -0.98
C ASP A 78 16.97 -1.88 -1.24
N MET A 79 16.78 -1.43 -2.48
CA MET A 79 15.66 -0.56 -2.83
C MET A 79 14.33 -1.30 -2.63
N GLY A 80 13.38 -0.70 -1.92
CA GLY A 80 12.06 -1.28 -1.70
C GLY A 80 11.43 -0.90 -0.37
N TRP A 81 10.18 -1.33 -0.20
CA TRP A 81 9.41 -1.17 1.03
C TRP A 81 9.73 -2.28 2.02
N GLU A 82 9.89 -1.92 3.28
CA GLU A 82 10.13 -2.87 4.37
C GLU A 82 9.34 -2.44 5.62
N LYS A 83 8.99 -3.40 6.48
CA LYS A 83 8.36 -3.13 7.77
C LYS A 83 9.36 -2.49 8.73
N ILE A 84 8.88 -1.50 9.49
CA ILE A 84 9.62 -0.98 10.64
C ILE A 84 9.10 -1.75 11.86
N GLY A 85 9.96 -2.60 12.45
CA GLY A 85 9.58 -3.44 13.59
C GLY A 85 9.58 -4.92 13.24
N GLY A 86 10.72 -5.55 13.51
CA GLY A 86 11.03 -6.96 13.34
C GLY A 86 12.48 -7.22 13.70
N ALA A 87 12.98 -6.56 14.76
CA ALA A 87 14.17 -7.05 15.45
C ALA A 87 13.72 -8.29 16.21
N ALA A 88 14.16 -9.46 15.73
CA ALA A 88 14.48 -10.56 16.63
C ALA A 88 15.87 -10.28 17.20
#